data_AF-A0A350SY42-F1
#
_entry.id   AF-A0A350SY42-F1
#
_cell.length_a   1.000
_cell.length_b   1.000
_cell.length_c   1.000
_cell.angle_alpha   90.00
_cell.angle_beta   90.00
_cell.angle_gamma   90.00
#
_symmetry.space_group_name_H-M   'P 1'
#
loop_
_entity.id
_entity.type
_entity.pdbx_description
1 polymer ?
#
loop_
_entity_poly.entity_id
_entity_poly.type
_entity_poly.pdbx_seq_one_letter_code
_entity_poly.pdbx_strand_id
1 'polypeptide(L)'
;HITGGGLLENIPRVLPEGTAAHLKKGSWPQTELFAWLQKTAGIDDIEMNRTFNNGIGMVVVIAAEEAAACAATLRELGETVYQIGVIAAQGEGAAVTVN
;
A
#
# COMPACT_ATOMS: atom_id res chain seq x y z
N HIS A 1 5.79 -7.80 -2.30
CA HIS A 1 6.30 -7.22 -3.56
C HIS A 1 5.09 -6.82 -4.41
N ILE A 2 5.06 -5.58 -4.91
CA ILE A 2 3.91 -5.04 -5.66
C ILE A 2 4.26 -5.04 -7.14
N THR A 3 3.45 -5.74 -7.94
CA THR A 3 3.67 -5.91 -9.39
C THR A 3 2.35 -5.73 -10.14
N GLY A 4 2.05 -6.55 -11.15
CA GLY A 4 0.73 -6.57 -11.81
C GLY A 4 -0.37 -6.83 -10.78
N GLY A 5 -1.50 -6.11 -10.91
CA GLY A 5 -2.58 -6.13 -9.92
C GLY A 5 -2.40 -5.12 -8.77
N GLY A 6 -1.32 -4.34 -8.78
CA GLY A 6 -1.14 -3.19 -7.90
C GLY A 6 -1.23 -3.53 -6.41
N LEU A 7 -1.64 -2.56 -5.60
CA LEU A 7 -1.80 -2.74 -4.15
C LEU A 7 -2.96 -3.69 -3.82
N LEU A 8 -4.06 -3.58 -4.56
CA LEU A 8 -5.31 -4.28 -4.24
C LEU A 8 -5.20 -5.80 -4.42
N GLU A 9 -4.46 -6.28 -5.42
CA GLU A 9 -4.33 -7.72 -5.65
C GLU A 9 -3.09 -8.34 -5.01
N ASN A 10 -2.03 -7.57 -4.74
CA ASN A 10 -0.79 -8.12 -4.20
C ASN A 10 -0.80 -8.22 -2.66
N ILE A 11 -1.40 -7.26 -1.94
CA ILE A 11 -1.40 -7.27 -0.47
C ILE A 11 -2.17 -8.48 0.10
N PRO A 12 -3.39 -8.83 -0.37
CA PRO A 12 -4.15 -9.94 0.22
C PRO A 12 -3.46 -11.31 0.14
N ARG A 13 -2.51 -11.48 -0.79
CA ARG A 13 -1.80 -12.77 -0.99
C ARG A 13 -0.97 -13.22 0.21
N VAL A 14 -0.66 -12.31 1.12
CA VAL A 14 0.12 -12.59 2.34
C VAL A 14 -0.69 -12.41 3.62
N LEU A 15 -1.97 -12.00 3.51
CA LEU A 15 -2.81 -11.77 4.67
C LEU A 15 -3.45 -13.09 5.15
N PRO A 16 -3.52 -13.33 6.47
CA PRO A 16 -4.34 -14.40 7.02
C PRO A 16 -5.82 -14.25 6.63
N GLU A 17 -6.53 -15.38 6.55
CA GLU A 17 -7.97 -15.38 6.30
C GLU A 17 -8.72 -14.54 7.35
N GLY A 18 -9.72 -13.76 6.91
CA GLY A 18 -10.51 -12.89 7.77
C GLY A 18 -9.84 -11.56 8.15
N THR A 19 -8.68 -11.24 7.57
CA THR A 19 -7.99 -9.96 7.79
C THR A 19 -7.97 -9.08 6.54
N ALA A 20 -7.91 -7.77 6.74
CA ALA A 20 -7.84 -6.77 5.68
C ALA A 20 -6.78 -5.71 5.97
N ALA A 21 -6.22 -5.16 4.89
CA ALA A 21 -5.35 -4.00 4.95
C ALA A 21 -6.15 -2.71 4.81
N HIS A 22 -6.06 -1.85 5.82
CA HIS A 22 -6.63 -0.50 5.81
C HIS A 22 -5.50 0.49 5.55
N LEU A 23 -5.35 0.86 4.28
CA LEU A 23 -4.36 1.84 3.84
C LEU A 23 -4.90 3.25 4.04
N LYS A 24 -4.02 4.16 4.47
CA LYS A 24 -4.34 5.56 4.68
C LYS A 24 -4.01 6.36 3.43
N LYS A 25 -5.00 6.98 2.80
CA LYS A 25 -4.79 7.86 1.64
C LYS A 25 -3.87 9.02 2.02
N GLY A 26 -2.89 9.30 1.16
CA GLY A 26 -1.90 10.36 1.38
C GLY A 26 -0.81 10.03 2.41
N SER A 27 -0.71 8.78 2.89
CA SER A 27 0.38 8.34 3.78
C SER A 27 1.72 8.13 3.06
N TRP A 28 1.71 8.09 1.73
CA TRP A 28 2.88 8.23 0.88
C TRP A 28 2.58 9.24 -0.23
N PRO A 29 3.61 9.89 -0.80
CA PRO A 29 3.42 10.89 -1.84
C PRO A 29 2.98 10.22 -3.14
N GLN A 30 1.97 10.80 -3.80
CA GLN A 30 1.71 10.52 -5.21
C GLN A 30 2.80 11.21 -6.03
N THR A 31 3.57 10.43 -6.80
CA THR A 31 4.62 11.01 -7.65
C THR A 31 3.99 11.75 -8.84
N GLU A 32 4.73 12.71 -9.40
CA GLU A 32 4.29 13.49 -10.57
C GLU A 32 3.92 12.59 -11.76
N LEU A 33 4.65 11.49 -11.94
CA LEU A 33 4.37 10.50 -12.98
C LEU A 33 2.97 9.88 -12.83
N PHE A 34 2.61 9.41 -11.63
CA PHE A 34 1.30 8.79 -11.41
C PHE A 34 0.17 9.82 -11.42
N ALA A 35 0.41 11.02 -10.89
CA ALA A 35 -0.56 12.12 -10.96
C ALA A 35 -0.84 12.54 -12.41
N TRP A 36 0.21 12.67 -13.23
CA TRP A 36 0.08 12.96 -14.66
C TRP A 36 -0.65 11.83 -15.40
N LEU A 37 -0.28 10.57 -15.15
CA LEU A 37 -0.88 9.40 -15.78
C LEU A 37 -2.39 9.32 -15.47
N GLN A 38 -2.74 9.41 -14.19
CA GLN A 38 -4.13 9.36 -13.72
C GLN A 38 -4.98 10.44 -14.40
N LYS A 39 -4.47 11.68 -14.42
CA LYS A 39 -5.16 12.81 -15.05
C LYS A 39 -5.29 12.65 -16.55
N THR A 40 -4.24 12.21 -17.23
CA THR A 40 -4.20 12.13 -18.70
C THR A 40 -5.05 11.00 -19.25
N ALA A 41 -5.10 9.87 -18.54
CA ALA A 41 -5.87 8.70 -18.94
C ALA A 41 -7.29 8.65 -18.33
N GLY A 42 -7.65 9.60 -17.45
CA GLY A 42 -8.97 9.66 -16.82
C GLY A 42 -9.27 8.46 -15.91
N ILE A 43 -8.24 7.94 -15.24
CA ILE A 43 -8.32 6.72 -14.41
C ILE A 43 -8.77 7.12 -12.99
N ASP A 44 -9.71 6.37 -12.41
CA ASP A 44 -10.13 6.58 -11.03
C ASP A 44 -9.11 6.01 -10.01
N ASP A 45 -9.27 6.38 -8.74
CA ASP A 45 -8.35 5.95 -7.67
C ASP A 45 -8.32 4.43 -7.47
N ILE A 46 -9.45 3.74 -7.69
CA ILE A 46 -9.54 2.29 -7.48
C ILE A 46 -8.71 1.59 -8.55
N GLU A 47 -8.91 1.97 -9.81
CA GLU A 47 -8.17 1.41 -10.94
C GLU A 47 -6.69 1.77 -10.90
N MET A 48 -6.33 2.97 -10.43
CA MET A 48 -4.93 3.32 -10.17
C MET A 48 -4.29 2.35 -9.18
N ASN A 49 -4.97 2.04 -8.07
CA ASN A 49 -4.46 1.13 -7.04
C ASN A 49 -4.50 -0.35 -7.44
N ARG A 50 -5.35 -0.71 -8.42
CA ARG A 50 -5.44 -2.09 -8.97
C ARG A 50 -4.44 -2.35 -10.09
N THR A 51 -4.00 -1.32 -10.82
CA THR A 51 -3.13 -1.52 -11.98
C THR A 51 -1.67 -1.18 -11.66
N PHE A 52 -1.43 -0.14 -10.86
CA PHE A 52 -0.09 0.37 -10.62
C PHE A 52 0.35 0.19 -9.16
N ASN A 53 1.66 0.27 -8.95
CA ASN A 53 2.24 0.25 -7.60
C ASN A 53 2.10 1.58 -6.84
N ASN A 54 1.74 2.67 -7.54
CA ASN A 54 1.58 4.02 -7.00
C ASN A 54 2.74 4.51 -6.11
N GLY A 55 3.97 4.09 -6.42
CA GLY A 55 5.18 4.46 -5.68
C GLY A 55 5.57 3.50 -4.55
N ILE A 56 4.81 2.42 -4.33
CA ILE A 56 5.09 1.42 -3.32
C ILE A 56 5.51 0.10 -3.98
N GLY A 57 6.81 -0.17 -4.07
CA GLY A 57 7.32 -1.42 -4.65
C GLY A 57 7.24 -2.63 -3.71
N MET A 58 7.25 -2.40 -2.40
CA MET A 58 7.20 -3.44 -1.38
C MET A 58 6.29 -3.03 -0.23
N VAL A 59 5.57 -3.99 0.33
CA VAL A 59 4.80 -3.85 1.57
C VAL A 59 5.32 -4.89 2.54
N VAL A 60 5.56 -4.47 3.78
CA VAL A 60 6.01 -5.33 4.88
C VAL A 60 4.98 -5.20 6.01
N VAL A 61 4.51 -6.34 6.52
CA VAL A 61 3.55 -6.41 7.64
C VAL A 61 4.33 -6.81 8.89
N ILE A 62 4.26 -5.98 9.93
CA ILE A 62 5.07 -6.09 11.14
C ILE A 62 4.17 -5.81 12.35
N ALA A 63 4.51 -6.39 13.51
CA ALA A 63 3.92 -6.00 14.78
C ALA A 63 4.07 -4.48 15.01
N ALA A 64 3.04 -3.85 15.58
CA ALA A 64 2.97 -2.39 15.68
C ALA A 64 4.12 -1.80 16.52
N GLU A 65 4.53 -2.52 17.56
CA GLU A 65 5.63 -2.20 18.46
C GLU A 65 7.02 -2.24 17.78
N GLU A 66 7.18 -3.04 16.72
CA GLU A 66 8.45 -3.18 15.99
C GLU A 66 8.50 -2.30 14.73
N ALA A 67 7.35 -1.80 14.26
CA ALA A 67 7.24 -1.08 13.00
C ALA A 67 8.18 0.13 12.91
N ALA A 68 8.32 0.90 13.99
CA ALA A 68 9.19 2.08 14.02
C ALA A 68 10.68 1.70 13.92
N ALA A 69 11.10 0.66 14.62
CA ALA A 69 12.49 0.17 14.60
C ALA A 69 12.85 -0.39 13.22
N CYS A 70 11.98 -1.24 12.64
CA CYS A 70 12.20 -1.76 11.30
C CYS A 70 12.26 -0.64 10.24
N ALA A 71 11.35 0.34 10.31
CA ALA A 71 11.36 1.48 9.40
C ALA A 71 12.64 2.32 9.52
N ALA A 72 13.21 2.47 10.73
CA ALA A 72 14.49 3.14 10.93
C ALA A 72 15.64 2.36 10.25
N THR A 73 15.74 1.06 10.49
CA THR A 73 16.77 0.20 9.88
C THR A 73 16.70 0.23 8.35
N LEU A 74 15.52 0.12 7.76
CA LEU A 74 15.36 0.18 6.30
C LEU A 74 15.79 1.55 5.73
N ARG A 75 15.49 2.66 6.44
CA ARG A 75 15.96 4.00 6.03
C ARG A 75 17.47 4.15 6.14
N GLU A 76 18.11 3.57 7.15
CA GLU A 76 19.58 3.54 7.27
C GLU A 76 20.24 2.78 6.11
N LEU A 77 19.55 1.78 5.56
CA LEU A 77 19.98 1.03 4.38
C LEU A 77 19.69 1.76 3.05
N GLY A 78 19.13 2.97 3.10
CA GLY A 78 18.88 3.81 1.92
C GLY A 78 17.46 3.70 1.34
N GLU A 79 16.56 2.95 1.99
CA GLU A 79 15.18 2.82 1.52
C GLU A 79 14.29 3.99 1.93
N THR A 80 13.30 4.29 1.11
CA THR A 80 12.25 5.25 1.47
C THR A 80 11.05 4.51 2.06
N VAL A 81 10.81 4.70 3.36
CA VAL A 81 9.78 3.94 4.10
C VAL A 81 8.65 4.85 4.57
N TYR A 82 7.42 4.42 4.26
CA TYR A 82 6.18 5.05 4.70
C TYR A 82 5.38 4.08 5.57
N GLN A 83 4.76 4.60 6.65
CA GLN A 83 3.73 3.86 7.36
C GLN A 83 2.42 4.07 6.60
N ILE A 84 2.02 3.06 5.82
CA ILE A 84 0.93 3.21 4.85
C ILE A 84 -0.44 2.77 5.36
N GLY A 85 -0.52 2.08 6.50
CA GLY A 85 -1.79 1.54 6.98
C GLY A 85 -1.63 0.59 8.17
N VAL A 86 -2.70 -0.17 8.43
CA VAL A 86 -2.77 -1.21 9.47
C VAL A 86 -3.51 -2.44 8.95
N ILE A 87 -3.27 -3.59 9.57
CA ILE A 87 -4.07 -4.80 9.36
C ILE A 87 -5.13 -4.89 10.46
N ALA A 88 -6.37 -5.17 10.09
CA ALA A 88 -7.48 -5.39 11.03
C ALA A 88 -8.41 -6.52 10.53
N ALA A 89 -9.46 -6.82 11.29
CA ALA A 89 -10.49 -7.77 10.86
C ALA A 89 -11.21 -7.25 9.61
N GLN A 90 -11.40 -8.11 8.61
CA GLN A 90 -11.98 -7.73 7.31
C GLN A 90 -13.46 -7.32 7.40
N GLY A 91 -14.25 -8.03 8.22
CA GLY A 91 -15.70 -7.88 8.21
C GLY A 91 -16.30 -8.22 6.84
N GLU A 92 -17.29 -7.44 6.40
CA GLU A 92 -17.95 -7.60 5.09
C GLU A 92 -17.27 -6.79 3.96
N GLY A 93 -16.15 -6.14 4.25
CA GLY A 93 -15.45 -5.24 3.34
C GLY A 93 -14.48 -5.92 2.38
N ALA A 94 -13.87 -5.12 1.51
CA ALA A 94 -12.77 -5.55 0.66
C ALA A 94 -11.52 -5.88 1.51
N ALA A 95 -10.71 -6.83 1.04
CA ALA A 95 -9.45 -7.23 1.69
C ALA A 95 -8.40 -6.10 1.71
N VAL A 96 -8.56 -5.08 0.86
CA VAL A 96 -7.78 -3.84 0.89
C VAL A 96 -8.72 -2.66 0.75
N THR A 97 -8.57 -1.67 1.62
CA THR A 97 -9.26 -0.37 1.53
C THR A 97 -8.23 0.75 1.55
N VAL A 98 -8.51 1.85 0.85
CA VAL A 98 -7.65 3.05 0.80
C VAL A 98 -8.50 4.25 1.17
N ASN A 99 -8.37 4.73 2.41
CA ASN A 99 -9.24 5.76 3.00
C ASN A 99 -8.47 6.96 3.53
#